data_AF-A0A811U6X3-F1
#
_entry.id   AF-A0A811U6X3-F1
#
_cell.length_a   1.000
_cell.length_b   1.000
_cell.length_c   1.000
_cell.angle_alpha   90.00
_cell.angle_beta   90.00
_cell.angle_gamma   90.00
#
_symmetry.space_group_name_H-M   'P 1'
#
loop_
_entity.id
_entity.type
_entity.pdbx_description
1 polymer ?
#
loop_
_entity_poly.entity_id
_entity_poly.type
_entity_poly.pdbx_seq_one_letter_code
_entity_poly.pdbx_strand_id
1 'polypeptide(L)'
;MVYDLRLTEEQLTSNGFPRTGKGPGIAVITSTRPSRRPNADERYCSRCGKVFNLNVYDEVCVDECNYHPKSAGYRRGFADNHHRCCQQPAGTPGCSYANYHVTDYVNYDNLTGYITTIDKDSDYIPTKKDIYALDCEMCYTTAGIELTRVTVVDINGRTVYDALVKPENKIVDYNTVYSGITEAMLKNETRTLRDVQAILLSMFHSKSILVGHSLDSDLKALKLIHSVVVDTSVLFPHKMGPPKKRALKTLCIENLKRIIQENEAGHDSAEDAEVCIQLVKFYLRNKIS
;
A
#
# COMPACT_ATOMS: atom_id res chain seq x y z
N MET A 1 2.48 -25.20 6.91
CA MET A 1 3.55 -24.24 7.25
C MET A 1 3.21 -22.87 6.66
N VAL A 2 3.78 -21.75 7.14
CA VAL A 2 3.50 -20.41 6.59
C VAL A 2 3.83 -20.33 5.10
N TYR A 3 4.90 -21.00 4.67
CA TYR A 3 5.32 -21.09 3.26
C TYR A 3 4.24 -21.67 2.32
N ASP A 4 3.34 -22.50 2.84
CA ASP A 4 2.25 -23.11 2.06
C ASP A 4 1.11 -22.13 1.78
N LEU A 5 1.15 -20.95 2.39
CA LEU A 5 0.20 -19.85 2.17
C LEU A 5 0.70 -18.84 1.14
N ARG A 6 1.90 -19.04 0.59
CA ARG A 6 2.46 -18.11 -0.40
C ARG A 6 1.57 -18.04 -1.63
N LEU A 7 1.51 -16.88 -2.24
CA LEU A 7 0.80 -16.67 -3.49
C LEU A 7 1.47 -17.46 -4.63
N THR A 8 0.66 -18.02 -5.53
CA THR A 8 1.15 -18.59 -6.78
C THR A 8 1.57 -17.47 -7.74
N GLU A 9 2.37 -17.78 -8.76
CA GLU A 9 2.76 -16.77 -9.77
C GLU A 9 1.56 -16.16 -10.50
N GLU A 10 0.50 -16.94 -10.73
CA GLU A 10 -0.77 -16.44 -11.28
C GLU A 10 -1.44 -15.45 -10.32
N GLN A 11 -1.48 -15.75 -9.02
CA GLN A 11 -2.02 -14.84 -8.01
C GLN A 11 -1.18 -13.56 -7.90
N LEU A 12 0.14 -13.67 -7.92
CA LEU A 12 1.03 -12.49 -7.90
C LEU A 12 0.77 -11.58 -9.10
N THR A 13 0.68 -12.18 -10.29
CA THR A 13 0.42 -11.49 -11.57
C THR A 13 -0.97 -10.82 -11.57
N SER A 14 -2.02 -11.55 -11.18
CA SER A 14 -3.40 -11.04 -11.19
C SER A 14 -3.68 -9.98 -10.10
N ASN A 15 -2.99 -10.05 -8.96
CA ASN A 15 -3.09 -9.05 -7.90
C ASN A 15 -2.15 -7.85 -8.12
N GLY A 16 -1.45 -7.79 -9.25
CA GLY A 16 -0.68 -6.61 -9.65
C GLY A 16 0.63 -6.42 -8.90
N PHE A 17 1.23 -7.50 -8.38
CA PHE A 17 2.57 -7.44 -7.83
C PHE A 17 3.61 -7.20 -8.94
N PRO A 18 4.68 -6.44 -8.67
CA PRO A 18 5.74 -6.21 -9.64
C PRO A 18 6.51 -7.49 -9.95
N ARG A 19 6.74 -7.75 -11.25
CA ARG A 19 7.56 -8.86 -11.76
C ARG A 19 8.74 -8.32 -12.55
N THR A 20 9.76 -9.15 -12.75
CA THR A 20 10.94 -8.78 -13.53
C THR A 20 10.57 -8.47 -14.97
N GLY A 21 11.02 -7.32 -15.45
CA GLY A 21 10.82 -6.86 -16.82
C GLY A 21 11.99 -7.18 -17.75
N LYS A 22 11.98 -6.54 -18.92
CA LYS A 22 13.04 -6.70 -19.94
C LYS A 22 14.27 -5.85 -19.59
N GLY A 23 15.06 -6.33 -18.63
CA GLY A 23 16.35 -5.75 -18.27
C GLY A 23 16.51 -5.45 -16.78
N PRO A 24 17.74 -5.18 -16.31
CA PRO A 24 18.00 -4.84 -14.91
C PRO A 24 17.26 -3.58 -14.50
N GLY A 25 16.69 -3.56 -13.29
CA GLY A 25 16.00 -2.38 -12.77
C GLY A 25 14.60 -2.14 -13.33
N ILE A 26 14.15 -2.94 -14.29
CA ILE A 26 12.86 -2.76 -14.99
C ILE A 26 11.86 -3.77 -14.44
N ALA A 27 10.68 -3.30 -14.07
CA ALA A 27 9.56 -4.14 -13.67
C ALA A 27 8.44 -4.16 -14.72
N VAL A 28 7.59 -5.17 -14.65
CA VAL A 28 6.31 -5.25 -15.36
C VAL A 28 5.22 -5.53 -14.34
N ILE A 29 4.09 -4.84 -14.47
CA ILE A 29 2.88 -5.09 -13.70
C ILE A 29 1.74 -5.31 -14.70
N THR A 30 1.13 -6.49 -14.64
CA THR A 30 0.09 -6.97 -15.55
C THR A 30 -1.33 -6.63 -15.11
N SER A 31 -1.50 -5.89 -14.00
CA SER A 31 -2.82 -5.48 -13.50
C SER A 31 -3.62 -4.76 -14.59
N THR A 32 -4.95 -4.84 -14.51
CA THR A 32 -5.87 -4.15 -15.43
C THR A 32 -5.52 -2.67 -15.47
N ARG A 33 -4.84 -2.27 -16.55
CA ARG A 33 -4.51 -0.87 -16.83
C ARG A 33 -5.80 -0.04 -16.68
N PRO A 34 -5.76 1.16 -16.07
CA PRO A 34 -6.93 2.01 -16.03
C PRO A 34 -7.50 2.17 -17.44
N SER A 35 -8.83 2.09 -17.56
CA SER A 35 -9.53 2.05 -18.84
C SER A 35 -9.29 3.30 -19.72
N ARG A 36 -8.75 4.36 -19.14
CA ARG A 36 -8.36 5.60 -19.82
C ARG A 36 -6.90 5.90 -19.52
N ARG A 37 -6.08 6.01 -20.57
CA ARG A 37 -4.73 6.56 -20.47
C ARG A 37 -4.85 8.07 -20.23
N PRO A 38 -4.32 8.62 -19.13
CA PRO A 38 -4.23 10.06 -18.96
C PRO A 38 -3.33 10.65 -20.06
N ASN A 39 -3.62 11.86 -20.52
CA ASN A 39 -2.74 12.61 -21.41
C ASN A 39 -1.44 13.00 -20.69
N ALA A 40 -0.44 13.54 -21.39
CA ALA A 40 0.85 13.90 -20.78
C ALA A 40 0.69 14.79 -19.54
N ASP A 41 -0.17 15.82 -19.63
CA ASP A 41 -0.26 16.90 -18.65
C ASP A 41 -1.51 16.84 -17.76
N GLU A 42 -2.42 15.90 -18.02
CA GLU A 42 -3.72 15.81 -17.31
C GLU A 42 -3.81 14.52 -16.50
N ARG A 43 -4.42 14.60 -15.32
CA ARG A 43 -4.67 13.45 -14.45
C ARG A 43 -6.09 13.49 -13.89
N TYR A 44 -6.56 12.34 -13.40
CA TYR A 44 -7.78 12.25 -12.61
C TYR A 44 -7.42 12.34 -11.13
N CYS A 45 -8.14 13.16 -10.39
CA CYS A 45 -7.98 13.26 -8.96
C CYS A 45 -8.50 11.98 -8.28
N SER A 46 -7.65 11.29 -7.52
CA SER A 46 -8.01 10.05 -6.81
C SER A 46 -8.99 10.28 -5.65
N ARG A 47 -9.26 11.55 -5.30
CA ARG A 47 -10.20 11.95 -4.23
C ARG A 47 -11.57 12.35 -4.77
N CYS A 48 -11.62 13.35 -5.65
CA CYS A 48 -12.88 13.91 -6.16
C CYS A 48 -13.24 13.45 -7.58
N GLY A 49 -12.33 12.77 -8.30
CA GLY A 49 -12.55 12.32 -9.68
C GLY A 49 -12.44 13.41 -10.75
N LYS A 50 -12.21 14.68 -10.38
CA LYS A 50 -12.03 15.79 -11.33
C LYS A 50 -10.77 15.58 -12.19
N VAL A 51 -10.85 15.93 -13.48
CA VAL A 51 -9.67 16.05 -14.34
C VAL A 51 -8.96 17.36 -14.02
N PHE A 52 -7.65 17.29 -13.80
CA PHE A 52 -6.83 18.46 -13.48
C PHE A 52 -5.51 18.42 -14.27
N ASN A 53 -4.91 19.59 -14.48
CA ASN A 53 -3.61 19.74 -15.13
C ASN A 53 -2.48 19.73 -14.09
N LEU A 54 -1.35 19.09 -14.39
CA LEU A 54 -0.20 18.96 -13.49
C LEU A 54 0.43 20.31 -13.07
N ASN A 55 0.24 21.37 -13.86
CA ASN A 55 0.72 22.72 -13.54
C ASN A 55 0.05 23.29 -12.26
N VAL A 56 -1.02 22.66 -11.75
CA VAL A 56 -1.60 22.99 -10.44
C VAL A 56 -0.58 22.87 -9.30
N TYR A 57 0.51 22.12 -9.48
CA TYR A 57 1.54 21.94 -8.46
C TYR A 57 2.56 23.07 -8.36
N ASP A 58 2.55 24.00 -9.32
CA ASP A 58 3.47 25.14 -9.37
C ASP A 58 3.09 26.23 -8.36
N GLU A 59 1.79 26.45 -8.18
CA GLU A 59 1.23 27.46 -7.29
C GLU A 59 0.21 26.83 -6.32
N VAL A 60 0.28 27.22 -5.04
CA VAL A 60 -0.61 26.68 -4.00
C VAL A 60 -2.03 27.19 -4.23
N CYS A 61 -3.04 26.32 -4.06
CA CYS A 61 -4.46 26.71 -3.97
C CYS A 61 -5.06 27.33 -5.25
N VAL A 62 -4.49 27.07 -6.43
CA VAL A 62 -5.06 27.53 -7.71
C VAL A 62 -6.34 26.77 -8.10
N ASP A 63 -6.40 25.47 -7.79
CA ASP A 63 -7.56 24.61 -8.00
C ASP A 63 -7.70 23.64 -6.82
N GLU A 64 -8.37 24.10 -5.76
CA GLU A 64 -8.57 23.32 -4.55
C GLU A 64 -9.40 22.05 -4.79
N CYS A 65 -9.00 20.96 -4.14
CA CYS A 65 -9.72 19.70 -4.20
C CYS A 65 -10.81 19.65 -3.13
N ASN A 66 -12.08 19.69 -3.54
CA ASN A 66 -13.23 19.42 -2.67
C ASN A 66 -13.66 17.96 -2.78
N TYR A 67 -13.58 17.19 -1.69
CA TYR A 67 -13.80 15.74 -1.71
C TYR A 67 -14.40 15.19 -0.40
N HIS A 68 -14.87 13.93 -0.47
CA HIS A 68 -15.33 13.17 0.69
C HIS A 68 -14.27 12.13 1.09
N PRO A 69 -13.65 12.20 2.28
CA PRO A 69 -12.59 11.25 2.69
C PRO A 69 -13.05 9.80 2.83
N LYS A 70 -14.34 9.59 3.09
CA LYS A 70 -14.93 8.25 3.21
C LYS A 70 -15.99 8.06 2.13
N SER A 71 -15.91 6.93 1.43
CA SER A 71 -16.90 6.55 0.43
C SER A 71 -18.31 6.44 1.02
N ALA A 72 -19.31 6.75 0.18
CA ALA A 72 -20.71 6.57 0.53
C ALA A 72 -21.01 5.11 0.90
N GLY A 73 -21.79 4.92 1.95
CA GLY A 73 -22.28 3.59 2.30
C GLY A 73 -23.28 3.14 1.22
N TYR A 74 -22.90 2.15 0.42
CA TYR A 74 -23.81 1.60 -0.58
C TYR A 74 -24.76 0.57 0.04
N ARG A 75 -26.06 0.88 0.08
CA ARG A 75 -27.12 -0.08 0.40
C ARG A 75 -27.96 -0.33 -0.86
N ARG A 76 -27.82 -1.52 -1.44
CA ARG A 76 -28.56 -1.91 -2.64
C ARG A 76 -30.07 -1.83 -2.37
N GLY A 77 -30.79 -1.08 -3.20
CA GLY A 77 -32.25 -0.92 -3.10
C GLY A 77 -32.73 0.25 -2.22
N PHE A 78 -31.84 1.06 -1.67
CA PHE A 78 -32.18 2.29 -0.94
C PHE A 78 -31.64 3.51 -1.69
N ALA A 79 -32.49 4.52 -1.91
CA ALA A 79 -32.11 5.79 -2.54
C ALA A 79 -31.20 6.65 -1.63
N ASP A 80 -31.21 6.36 -0.33
CA ASP A 80 -30.60 7.18 0.72
C ASP A 80 -29.17 6.72 1.06
N ASN A 81 -28.32 6.63 0.04
CA ASN A 81 -26.90 6.40 0.27
C ASN A 81 -26.29 7.68 0.86
N HIS A 82 -25.68 7.58 2.04
CA HIS A 82 -25.04 8.71 2.72
C HIS A 82 -23.51 8.53 2.78
N HIS A 83 -22.79 9.65 2.73
CA HIS A 83 -21.35 9.69 2.90
C HIS A 83 -20.97 9.35 4.34
N ARG A 84 -20.08 8.37 4.55
CA ARG A 84 -19.67 7.94 5.90
C ARG A 84 -18.84 8.98 6.67
N CYS A 85 -18.34 10.01 5.99
CA CYS A 85 -17.57 11.08 6.58
C CYS A 85 -18.44 12.18 7.21
N CYS A 86 -19.53 12.59 6.55
CA CYS A 86 -20.35 13.73 6.96
C CYS A 86 -21.86 13.44 7.05
N GLN A 87 -22.27 12.20 6.74
CA GLN A 87 -23.68 11.77 6.65
C GLN A 87 -24.53 12.60 5.68
N GLN A 88 -23.92 13.32 4.75
CA GLN A 88 -24.65 14.00 3.66
C GLN A 88 -25.08 12.99 2.59
N PRO A 89 -26.17 13.25 1.85
CA PRO A 89 -26.61 12.41 0.74
C PRO A 89 -25.54 12.24 -0.35
N ALA A 90 -25.52 11.09 -1.01
CA ALA A 90 -24.63 10.83 -2.13
C ALA A 90 -24.84 11.84 -3.28
N GLY A 91 -23.75 12.35 -3.84
CA GLY A 91 -23.79 13.36 -4.90
C GLY A 91 -23.70 14.81 -4.41
N THR A 92 -23.67 15.02 -3.09
CA THR A 92 -23.35 16.33 -2.51
C THR A 92 -21.87 16.69 -2.68
N PRO A 93 -21.52 18.00 -2.72
CA PRO A 93 -20.13 18.44 -2.69
C PRO A 93 -19.36 17.85 -1.50
N GLY A 94 -18.04 17.73 -1.66
CA GLY A 94 -17.13 17.20 -0.65
C GLY A 94 -17.23 17.92 0.69
N CYS A 95 -17.05 17.19 1.78
CA CYS A 95 -17.00 17.75 3.13
C CYS A 95 -15.57 18.13 3.60
N SER A 96 -14.57 17.98 2.73
CA SER A 96 -13.18 18.28 3.01
C SER A 96 -12.51 18.96 1.83
N TYR A 97 -11.47 19.74 2.12
CA TYR A 97 -10.73 20.52 1.14
C TYR A 97 -9.24 20.20 1.25
N ALA A 98 -8.54 20.23 0.11
CA ALA A 98 -7.09 20.14 0.06
C ALA A 98 -6.54 21.13 -0.97
N ASN A 99 -5.34 21.63 -0.72
CA ASN A 99 -4.68 22.64 -1.55
C ASN A 99 -4.43 22.19 -3.00
N TYR A 100 -4.36 20.87 -3.22
CA TYR A 100 -4.09 20.26 -4.51
C TYR A 100 -4.98 19.05 -4.77
N HIS A 101 -5.21 18.77 -6.05
CA HIS A 101 -5.67 17.46 -6.50
C HIS A 101 -4.52 16.45 -6.45
N VAL A 102 -4.81 15.20 -6.11
CA VAL A 102 -3.81 14.13 -5.98
C VAL A 102 -4.09 13.00 -6.95
N THR A 103 -3.05 12.27 -7.36
CA THR A 103 -3.20 11.16 -8.30
C THR A 103 -2.43 9.93 -7.83
N ASP A 104 -3.03 8.76 -8.01
CA ASP A 104 -2.44 7.43 -7.87
C ASP A 104 -1.94 6.89 -9.22
N TYR A 105 -1.78 7.78 -10.21
CA TYR A 105 -1.26 7.43 -11.52
C TYR A 105 0.11 6.77 -11.42
N VAL A 106 0.23 5.61 -12.08
CA VAL A 106 1.48 4.90 -12.27
C VAL A 106 1.74 4.76 -13.77
N ASN A 107 2.92 5.16 -14.21
CA ASN A 107 3.36 4.94 -15.58
C ASN A 107 3.82 3.49 -15.76
N TYR A 108 2.88 2.60 -16.04
CA TYR A 108 3.14 1.16 -16.27
C TYR A 108 4.06 0.86 -17.47
N ASP A 109 4.25 1.82 -18.37
CA ASP A 109 5.15 1.67 -19.51
C ASP A 109 6.59 2.11 -19.16
N ASN A 110 6.83 2.68 -17.97
CA ASN A 110 8.14 3.14 -17.48
C ASN A 110 8.38 2.79 -15.99
N LEU A 111 8.33 1.51 -15.64
CA LEU A 111 8.59 1.03 -14.29
C LEU A 111 10.08 0.75 -14.06
N THR A 112 10.82 1.76 -13.63
CA THR A 112 12.28 1.70 -13.42
C THR A 112 12.69 1.91 -11.96
N GLY A 113 13.90 1.47 -11.62
CA GLY A 113 14.46 1.55 -10.27
C GLY A 113 14.01 0.42 -9.35
N TYR A 114 13.50 -0.68 -9.92
CA TYR A 114 13.11 -1.86 -9.17
C TYR A 114 14.31 -2.75 -8.83
N ILE A 115 14.41 -3.17 -7.58
CA ILE A 115 15.38 -4.16 -7.14
C ILE A 115 14.70 -5.52 -6.95
N THR A 116 15.43 -6.61 -7.22
CA THR A 116 14.96 -7.97 -6.95
C THR A 116 15.71 -8.54 -5.76
N THR A 117 15.01 -9.23 -4.85
CA THR A 117 15.67 -9.91 -3.73
C THR A 117 16.76 -10.88 -4.21
N ILE A 118 17.88 -10.93 -3.51
CA ILE A 118 19.04 -11.74 -3.88
C ILE A 118 18.70 -13.24 -3.78
N ASP A 119 19.11 -14.00 -4.78
CA ASP A 119 18.88 -15.45 -4.78
C ASP A 119 19.68 -16.17 -3.69
N LYS A 120 19.03 -17.14 -3.05
CA LYS A 120 19.66 -18.09 -2.13
C LYS A 120 19.82 -19.45 -2.79
N ASP A 121 20.83 -20.18 -2.33
CA ASP A 121 21.13 -21.54 -2.77
C ASP A 121 19.88 -22.43 -2.74
N SER A 122 19.75 -23.32 -3.72
CA SER A 122 18.55 -24.13 -3.92
C SER A 122 18.25 -25.07 -2.74
N ASP A 123 19.27 -25.48 -1.99
CA ASP A 123 19.21 -26.30 -0.78
C ASP A 123 18.93 -25.50 0.50
N TYR A 124 19.01 -24.15 0.47
CA TYR A 124 18.67 -23.32 1.63
C TYR A 124 17.22 -23.56 2.07
N ILE A 125 17.03 -23.95 3.33
CA ILE A 125 15.71 -24.21 3.92
C ILE A 125 15.31 -23.00 4.78
N PRO A 126 14.27 -22.23 4.38
CA PRO A 126 13.78 -21.12 5.18
C PRO A 126 13.29 -21.58 6.55
N THR A 127 13.62 -20.80 7.56
CA THR A 127 13.23 -20.99 8.94
C THR A 127 12.23 -19.93 9.37
N LYS A 128 11.78 -19.99 10.62
CA LYS A 128 10.94 -18.94 11.21
C LYS A 128 11.63 -17.56 11.24
N LYS A 129 12.97 -17.52 11.19
CA LYS A 129 13.74 -16.26 11.18
C LYS A 129 13.65 -15.54 9.84
N ASP A 130 13.23 -16.24 8.79
CA ASP A 130 13.14 -15.70 7.42
C ASP A 130 11.73 -15.22 7.09
N ILE A 131 10.85 -15.12 8.10
CA ILE A 131 9.48 -14.62 7.98
C ILE A 131 9.43 -13.20 8.53
N TYR A 132 9.04 -12.27 7.68
CA TYR A 132 8.92 -10.86 8.01
C TYR A 132 7.55 -10.34 7.60
N ALA A 133 6.98 -9.48 8.44
CA ALA A 133 5.84 -8.66 8.08
C ALA A 133 6.33 -7.29 7.64
N LEU A 134 5.68 -6.70 6.65
CA LEU A 134 6.05 -5.40 6.11
C LEU A 134 4.80 -4.55 5.92
N ASP A 135 4.89 -3.29 6.29
CA ASP A 135 3.88 -2.27 6.06
C ASP A 135 4.56 -0.92 5.77
N CYS A 136 4.01 -0.17 4.83
CA CYS A 136 4.54 1.11 4.39
C CYS A 136 3.51 2.22 4.52
N GLU A 137 4.01 3.41 4.87
CA GLU A 137 3.24 4.64 4.79
C GLU A 137 3.67 5.44 3.56
N MET A 138 2.70 5.92 2.79
CA MET A 138 2.93 6.66 1.55
C MET A 138 2.27 8.04 1.57
N CYS A 139 2.80 8.93 0.75
CA CYS A 139 2.26 10.26 0.49
C CYS A 139 1.99 10.48 -0.99
N TYR A 140 1.29 11.57 -1.31
CA TYR A 140 1.12 12.03 -2.68
C TYR A 140 2.17 13.09 -3.00
N THR A 141 2.80 12.94 -4.16
CA THR A 141 3.79 13.85 -4.72
C THR A 141 3.40 14.30 -6.12
N THR A 142 4.17 15.20 -6.71
CA THR A 142 4.01 15.62 -8.10
C THR A 142 4.17 14.47 -9.12
N ALA A 143 4.78 13.35 -8.72
CA ALA A 143 4.97 12.17 -9.57
C ALA A 143 4.01 11.00 -9.25
N GLY A 144 3.06 11.20 -8.32
CA GLY A 144 2.15 10.16 -7.84
C GLY A 144 2.48 9.74 -6.40
N ILE A 145 2.17 8.48 -6.06
CA ILE A 145 2.35 7.96 -4.69
C ILE A 145 3.82 7.58 -4.47
N GLU A 146 4.43 8.07 -3.39
CA GLU A 146 5.79 7.73 -2.98
C GLU A 146 5.89 7.31 -1.52
N LEU A 147 6.89 6.50 -1.21
CA LEU A 147 7.18 5.97 0.12
C LEU A 147 7.63 7.06 1.09
N THR A 148 7.10 7.04 2.32
CA THR A 148 7.48 7.95 3.40
C THR A 148 7.89 7.26 4.69
N ARG A 149 7.44 6.02 4.91
CA ARG A 149 7.89 5.18 6.02
C ARG A 149 7.81 3.72 5.63
N VAL A 150 8.73 2.91 6.12
CA VAL A 150 8.66 1.45 6.03
C VAL A 150 8.90 0.85 7.41
N THR A 151 8.06 -0.10 7.78
CA THR A 151 8.19 -0.87 9.02
C THR A 151 8.26 -2.36 8.70
N VAL A 152 9.24 -3.03 9.31
CA VAL A 152 9.45 -4.47 9.19
C VAL A 152 9.41 -5.10 10.58
N VAL A 153 8.60 -6.14 10.70
CA VAL A 153 8.36 -6.86 11.95
C VAL A 153 8.74 -8.33 11.77
N ASP A 154 9.37 -8.94 12.77
CA ASP A 154 9.69 -10.37 12.75
C ASP A 154 8.47 -11.26 13.04
N ILE A 155 8.62 -12.58 12.90
CA ILE A 155 7.56 -13.55 13.20
C ILE A 155 7.02 -13.49 14.65
N ASN A 156 7.74 -12.86 15.58
CA ASN A 156 7.33 -12.70 16.97
C ASN A 156 6.58 -11.39 17.23
N GLY A 157 6.41 -10.54 16.21
CA GLY A 157 5.77 -9.24 16.37
C GLY A 157 6.72 -8.14 16.80
N ARG A 158 8.05 -8.36 16.77
CA ARG A 158 9.03 -7.34 17.14
C ARG A 158 9.46 -6.54 15.92
N THR A 159 9.40 -5.22 16.00
CA THR A 159 9.95 -4.32 14.99
C THR A 159 11.45 -4.51 14.87
N VAL A 160 11.92 -4.92 13.69
CA VAL A 160 13.33 -5.15 13.38
C VAL A 160 13.90 -4.05 12.48
N TYR A 161 13.04 -3.30 11.80
CA TYR A 161 13.41 -2.12 11.04
C TYR A 161 12.23 -1.16 10.99
N ASP A 162 12.47 0.13 11.21
CA ASP A 162 11.50 1.21 11.06
C ASP A 162 12.25 2.46 10.63
N ALA A 163 11.87 3.04 9.50
CA ALA A 163 12.56 4.19 8.95
C ALA A 163 11.62 5.11 8.18
N LEU A 164 11.80 6.41 8.41
CA LEU A 164 11.28 7.45 7.54
C LEU A 164 12.11 7.53 6.27
N VAL A 165 11.45 7.90 5.18
CA VAL A 165 12.03 7.99 3.84
C VAL A 165 11.67 9.34 3.25
N LYS A 166 12.66 10.03 2.71
CA LYS A 166 12.46 11.27 1.96
C LYS A 166 12.02 10.90 0.53
N PRO A 167 10.81 11.31 0.10
CA PRO A 167 10.40 11.16 -1.30
C PRO A 167 11.32 11.92 -2.26
N GLU A 168 11.45 11.43 -3.48
CA GLU A 168 12.28 12.07 -4.51
C GLU A 168 11.61 13.35 -5.05
N ASN A 169 10.28 13.34 -5.12
CA ASN A 169 9.50 14.44 -5.67
C ASN A 169 8.88 15.30 -4.57
N LYS A 170 8.43 16.51 -4.96
CA LYS A 170 7.76 17.44 -4.06
C LYS A 170 6.47 16.79 -3.54
N ILE A 171 6.35 16.69 -2.22
CA ILE A 171 5.13 16.24 -1.56
C ILE A 171 4.05 17.30 -1.75
N VAL A 172 2.89 16.89 -2.23
CA VAL A 172 1.70 17.73 -2.39
C VAL A 172 0.66 17.45 -1.31
N ASP A 173 0.68 16.24 -0.74
CA ASP A 173 -0.15 15.87 0.40
C ASP A 173 0.50 14.71 1.18
N TYR A 174 0.75 14.90 2.48
CA TYR A 174 1.37 13.90 3.35
C TYR A 174 0.48 12.69 3.64
N ASN A 175 -0.81 12.78 3.28
CA ASN A 175 -1.81 11.76 3.53
C ASN A 175 -1.99 11.42 5.02
N THR A 176 -1.71 12.38 5.91
CA THR A 176 -1.55 12.21 7.37
C THR A 176 -2.68 11.46 8.06
N VAL A 177 -3.94 11.67 7.63
CA VAL A 177 -5.12 10.98 8.19
C VAL A 177 -5.01 9.45 8.08
N TYR A 178 -4.29 8.96 7.07
CA TYR A 178 -4.04 7.54 6.87
C TYR A 178 -2.60 7.18 7.25
N SER A 179 -1.61 7.98 6.83
CA SER A 179 -0.19 7.66 6.96
C SER A 179 0.44 7.99 8.31
N GLY A 180 -0.19 8.88 9.08
CA GLY A 180 0.38 9.51 10.26
C GLY A 180 1.65 10.34 10.02
N ILE A 181 2.07 10.50 8.76
CA ILE A 181 3.24 11.28 8.41
C ILE A 181 2.90 12.77 8.42
N THR A 182 3.78 13.55 9.04
CA THR A 182 3.69 15.01 9.09
C THR A 182 4.89 15.64 8.41
N GLU A 183 4.73 16.89 7.96
CA GLU A 183 5.84 17.69 7.43
C GLU A 183 7.01 17.79 8.41
N ALA A 184 6.72 17.95 9.71
CA ALA A 184 7.72 18.06 10.76
C ALA A 184 8.59 16.80 10.87
N MET A 185 8.01 15.61 10.67
CA MET A 185 8.75 14.34 10.68
C MET A 185 9.74 14.23 9.52
N LEU A 186 9.35 14.70 8.33
CA LEU A 186 10.17 14.57 7.11
C LEU A 186 11.11 15.76 6.87
N LYS A 187 10.95 16.87 7.59
CA LYS A 187 11.70 18.13 7.38
C LYS A 187 13.22 17.95 7.29
N ASN A 188 13.78 17.09 8.14
CA ASN A 188 15.22 16.82 8.21
C ASN A 188 15.58 15.39 7.78
N GLU A 189 14.64 14.64 7.24
CA GLU A 189 14.91 13.28 6.77
C GLU A 189 15.76 13.33 5.51
N THR A 190 16.73 12.41 5.40
CA THR A 190 17.68 12.36 4.27
C THR A 190 17.78 10.98 3.66
N ARG A 191 17.29 9.93 4.34
CA ARG A 191 17.26 8.57 3.82
C ARG A 191 16.42 8.52 2.57
N THR A 192 17.02 8.02 1.50
CA THR A 192 16.38 7.85 0.21
C THR A 192 15.76 6.46 0.10
N LEU A 193 14.90 6.27 -0.90
CA LEU A 193 14.41 4.94 -1.26
C LEU A 193 15.55 3.95 -1.50
N ARG A 194 16.68 4.39 -2.08
CA ARG A 194 17.83 3.51 -2.36
C ARG A 194 18.51 3.02 -1.09
N ASP A 195 18.63 3.88 -0.07
CA ASP A 195 19.21 3.50 1.22
C ASP A 195 18.36 2.42 1.89
N VAL A 196 17.04 2.60 1.87
CA VAL A 196 16.08 1.62 2.36
C VAL A 196 16.17 0.31 1.60
N GLN A 197 16.18 0.37 0.26
CA GLN A 197 16.31 -0.81 -0.61
C GLN A 197 17.57 -1.62 -0.29
N ALA A 198 18.71 -0.96 -0.06
CA ALA A 198 19.96 -1.63 0.32
C ALA A 198 19.84 -2.36 1.66
N ILE A 199 19.19 -1.73 2.66
CA ILE A 199 18.95 -2.35 3.97
C ILE A 199 18.00 -3.55 3.81
N LEU A 200 16.90 -3.41 3.08
CA LEU A 200 15.96 -4.51 2.86
C LEU A 200 16.60 -5.69 2.13
N LEU A 201 17.50 -5.46 1.17
CA LEU A 201 18.26 -6.53 0.49
C LEU A 201 19.26 -7.24 1.42
N SER A 202 19.68 -6.60 2.50
CA SER A 202 20.51 -7.26 3.53
C SER A 202 19.67 -8.14 4.48
N MET A 203 18.38 -7.83 4.62
CA MET A 203 17.44 -8.55 5.49
C MET A 203 16.70 -9.68 4.75
N PHE A 204 16.32 -9.44 3.51
CA PHE A 204 15.48 -10.32 2.70
C PHE A 204 16.28 -10.96 1.57
N HIS A 205 15.91 -12.19 1.25
CA HIS A 205 16.42 -12.94 0.10
C HIS A 205 15.26 -13.62 -0.63
N SER A 206 15.52 -14.23 -1.79
CA SER A 206 14.45 -14.78 -2.65
C SER A 206 13.58 -15.84 -2.00
N LYS A 207 14.09 -16.50 -0.95
CA LYS A 207 13.36 -17.47 -0.11
C LYS A 207 12.76 -16.93 1.20
N SER A 208 13.00 -15.68 1.58
CA SER A 208 12.36 -15.07 2.77
C SER A 208 10.85 -14.97 2.52
N ILE A 209 10.01 -15.09 3.54
CA ILE A 209 8.56 -14.96 3.39
C ILE A 209 8.14 -13.56 3.84
N LEU A 210 7.63 -12.76 2.91
CA LEU A 210 7.06 -11.45 3.21
C LEU A 210 5.55 -11.55 3.45
N VAL A 211 5.09 -11.05 4.58
CA VAL A 211 3.69 -11.06 5.02
C VAL A 211 3.17 -9.63 5.08
N GLY A 212 1.92 -9.39 4.67
CA GLY A 212 1.29 -8.09 4.86
C GLY A 212 -0.16 -8.05 4.38
N HIS A 213 -0.69 -6.86 4.16
CA HIS A 213 -2.08 -6.66 3.74
C HIS A 213 -2.16 -5.76 2.50
N SER A 214 -2.51 -6.32 1.34
CA SER A 214 -2.40 -5.62 0.04
C SER A 214 -0.97 -5.17 -0.28
N LEU A 215 -0.03 -6.09 -0.01
CA LEU A 215 1.41 -5.85 -0.08
C LEU A 215 1.90 -5.49 -1.50
N ASP A 216 1.04 -5.65 -2.51
CA ASP A 216 1.30 -5.18 -3.87
C ASP A 216 1.54 -3.66 -3.93
N SER A 217 0.90 -2.87 -3.06
CA SER A 217 1.08 -1.42 -3.00
C SER A 217 2.42 -1.05 -2.36
N ASP A 218 2.77 -1.72 -1.26
CA ASP A 218 4.05 -1.57 -0.57
C ASP A 218 5.22 -1.93 -1.46
N LEU A 219 5.16 -3.08 -2.16
CA LEU A 219 6.23 -3.51 -3.06
C LEU A 219 6.38 -2.60 -4.29
N LYS A 220 5.31 -1.93 -4.72
CA LYS A 220 5.40 -0.87 -5.75
C LYS A 220 6.11 0.37 -5.20
N ALA A 221 5.72 0.84 -4.02
CA ALA A 221 6.31 2.02 -3.38
C ALA A 221 7.80 1.81 -3.03
N LEU A 222 8.15 0.61 -2.57
CA LEU A 222 9.52 0.18 -2.30
C LEU A 222 10.33 -0.11 -3.58
N LYS A 223 9.66 -0.17 -4.73
CA LYS A 223 10.21 -0.69 -5.99
C LYS A 223 10.98 -2.01 -5.76
N LEU A 224 10.33 -2.97 -5.09
CA LEU A 224 10.92 -4.26 -4.71
C LEU A 224 10.18 -5.41 -5.40
N ILE A 225 10.91 -6.26 -6.09
CA ILE A 225 10.41 -7.50 -6.70
C ILE A 225 10.75 -8.66 -5.79
N HIS A 226 9.69 -9.34 -5.31
CA HIS A 226 9.79 -10.50 -4.46
C HIS A 226 8.66 -11.50 -4.79
N SER A 227 8.95 -12.81 -4.68
CA SER A 227 8.01 -13.87 -5.10
C SER A 227 7.40 -14.65 -3.93
N VAL A 228 8.04 -14.71 -2.76
CA VAL A 228 7.52 -15.49 -1.63
C VAL A 228 6.69 -14.58 -0.72
N VAL A 229 5.49 -14.26 -1.18
CA VAL A 229 4.56 -13.33 -0.51
C VAL A 229 3.36 -14.07 0.07
N VAL A 230 2.98 -13.75 1.30
CA VAL A 230 1.71 -14.13 1.94
C VAL A 230 0.90 -12.86 2.19
N ASP A 231 -0.13 -12.63 1.38
CA ASP A 231 -0.98 -11.45 1.48
C ASP A 231 -2.30 -11.78 2.20
N THR A 232 -2.53 -11.16 3.35
CA THR A 232 -3.74 -11.38 4.15
C THR A 232 -5.01 -10.91 3.44
N SER A 233 -4.94 -9.93 2.53
CA SER A 233 -6.09 -9.48 1.73
C SER A 233 -6.54 -10.54 0.71
N VAL A 234 -5.62 -11.42 0.27
CA VAL A 234 -5.90 -12.56 -0.60
C VAL A 234 -6.29 -13.79 0.22
N LEU A 235 -5.63 -13.99 1.36
CA LEU A 235 -5.91 -15.10 2.28
C LEU A 235 -7.33 -15.06 2.86
N PHE A 236 -7.86 -13.84 3.07
CA PHE A 236 -9.22 -13.58 3.54
C PHE A 236 -10.04 -12.87 2.44
N PRO A 237 -10.51 -13.60 1.41
CA PRO A 237 -11.12 -12.98 0.24
C PRO A 237 -12.44 -12.27 0.59
N HIS A 238 -12.74 -11.21 -0.17
CA HIS A 238 -14.01 -10.52 -0.07
C HIS A 238 -15.14 -11.35 -0.71
N LYS A 239 -16.34 -11.35 -0.11
CA LYS A 239 -17.51 -12.14 -0.59
C LYS A 239 -17.95 -11.80 -2.03
N MET A 240 -17.67 -10.58 -2.48
CA MET A 240 -17.98 -10.11 -3.84
C MET A 240 -16.86 -10.38 -4.86
N GLY A 241 -15.74 -10.98 -4.44
CA GLY A 241 -14.58 -11.20 -5.29
C GLY A 241 -13.78 -9.93 -5.65
N PRO A 242 -12.67 -10.09 -6.39
CA PRO A 242 -11.86 -8.99 -6.90
C PRO A 242 -12.67 -8.00 -7.76
N PRO A 243 -12.29 -6.71 -7.83
CA PRO A 243 -11.13 -6.09 -7.18
C PRO A 243 -11.38 -5.71 -5.70
N LYS A 244 -12.54 -6.04 -5.13
CA LYS A 244 -12.84 -5.69 -3.73
C LYS A 244 -12.00 -6.54 -2.78
N LYS A 245 -11.29 -5.87 -1.87
CA LYS A 245 -10.56 -6.47 -0.75
C LYS A 245 -11.24 -6.13 0.58
N ARG A 246 -11.07 -6.99 1.59
CA ARG A 246 -11.53 -6.69 2.95
C ARG A 246 -10.50 -5.81 3.64
N ALA A 247 -10.91 -4.78 4.35
CA ALA A 247 -9.99 -3.93 5.10
C ALA A 247 -9.34 -4.70 6.26
N LEU A 248 -8.07 -4.42 6.55
CA LEU A 248 -7.32 -5.03 7.65
C LEU A 248 -8.06 -4.90 8.98
N LYS A 249 -8.56 -3.70 9.31
CA LYS A 249 -9.39 -3.42 10.48
C LYS A 249 -10.58 -4.37 10.62
N THR A 250 -11.27 -4.67 9.52
CA THR A 250 -12.39 -5.62 9.53
C THR A 250 -11.92 -7.05 9.82
N LEU A 251 -10.78 -7.47 9.27
CA LEU A 251 -10.20 -8.78 9.54
C LEU A 251 -9.80 -8.93 11.01
N CYS A 252 -9.19 -7.90 11.61
CA CYS A 252 -8.78 -7.91 13.01
C CYS A 252 -9.99 -8.01 13.95
N ILE A 253 -11.06 -7.24 13.70
CA ILE A 253 -12.28 -7.29 14.51
C ILE A 253 -12.91 -8.68 14.45
N GLU A 254 -13.06 -9.25 13.24
CA GLU A 254 -13.78 -10.51 13.08
C GLU A 254 -12.98 -11.72 13.60
N ASN A 255 -11.68 -11.78 13.30
CA ASN A 255 -10.85 -12.96 13.55
C ASN A 255 -10.05 -12.88 14.85
N LEU A 256 -9.52 -11.70 15.18
CA LEU A 256 -8.67 -11.51 16.36
C LEU A 256 -9.41 -10.87 17.54
N LYS A 257 -10.64 -10.39 17.33
CA LYS A 257 -11.42 -9.61 18.31
C LYS A 257 -10.66 -8.37 18.80
N ARG A 258 -9.80 -7.81 17.94
CA ARG A 258 -8.97 -6.63 18.20
C ARG A 258 -9.44 -5.48 17.31
N ILE A 259 -9.59 -4.31 17.90
CA ILE A 259 -9.79 -3.05 17.17
C ILE A 259 -8.40 -2.43 16.97
N ILE A 260 -8.11 -1.98 15.75
CA ILE A 260 -6.86 -1.32 15.35
C ILE A 260 -7.20 -0.02 14.59
N GLN A 261 -6.20 0.82 14.35
CA GLN A 261 -6.37 2.06 13.56
C GLN A 261 -7.47 2.97 14.15
N GLU A 262 -7.44 3.19 15.47
CA GLU A 262 -8.34 4.12 16.17
C GLU A 262 -7.71 5.51 16.38
N ASN A 263 -6.41 5.65 16.10
CA ASN A 263 -5.70 6.89 16.33
C ASN A 263 -6.09 7.94 15.27
N GLU A 264 -6.46 9.14 15.74
CA GLU A 264 -6.72 10.29 14.86
C GLU A 264 -5.45 10.80 14.18
N ALA A 265 -4.27 10.47 14.73
CA ALA A 265 -2.96 10.83 14.19
C ALA A 265 -2.50 9.93 13.03
N GLY A 266 -3.36 9.07 12.47
CA GLY A 266 -3.04 8.16 11.37
C GLY A 266 -2.77 6.72 11.80
N HIS A 267 -2.45 5.86 10.84
CA HIS A 267 -2.16 4.46 11.11
C HIS A 267 -0.79 4.27 11.75
N ASP A 268 -0.64 3.14 12.43
CA ASP A 268 0.65 2.69 12.97
C ASP A 268 1.10 1.46 12.18
N SER A 269 1.98 1.68 11.20
CA SER A 269 2.59 0.61 10.41
C SER A 269 3.19 -0.55 11.23
N ALA A 270 3.65 -0.33 12.46
CA ALA A 270 4.12 -1.42 13.32
C ALA A 270 2.96 -2.30 13.83
N GLU A 271 1.85 -1.68 14.25
CA GLU A 271 0.62 -2.39 14.61
C GLU A 271 0.08 -3.16 13.40
N ASP A 272 0.01 -2.52 12.23
CA ASP A 272 -0.55 -3.10 11.01
C ASP A 272 0.28 -4.30 10.51
N ALA A 273 1.62 -4.20 10.53
CA ALA A 273 2.52 -5.31 10.22
C ALA A 273 2.40 -6.46 11.25
N GLU A 274 2.33 -6.14 12.55
CA GLU A 274 2.19 -7.13 13.62
C GLU A 274 0.89 -7.94 13.48
N VAL A 275 -0.25 -7.28 13.26
CA VAL A 275 -1.54 -7.97 13.15
C VAL A 275 -1.62 -8.85 11.90
N CYS A 276 -0.89 -8.54 10.83
CA CYS A 276 -0.81 -9.42 9.66
C CYS A 276 -0.20 -10.79 10.03
N ILE A 277 0.85 -10.80 10.87
CA ILE A 277 1.42 -12.05 11.40
C ILE A 277 0.41 -12.78 12.29
N GLN A 278 -0.31 -12.05 13.15
CA GLN A 278 -1.34 -12.64 14.01
C GLN A 278 -2.48 -13.27 13.18
N LEU A 279 -2.92 -12.62 12.10
CA LEU A 279 -3.91 -13.14 11.17
C LEU A 279 -3.44 -14.42 10.46
N VAL A 280 -2.19 -14.47 10.01
CA VAL A 280 -1.60 -15.68 9.42
C VAL A 280 -1.55 -16.83 10.43
N LYS A 281 -1.12 -16.55 11.68
CA LYS A 281 -1.13 -17.56 12.76
C LYS A 281 -2.54 -18.04 13.07
N PHE A 282 -3.52 -17.14 13.11
CA PHE A 282 -4.93 -17.48 13.29
C PHE A 282 -5.43 -18.38 12.15
N TYR A 283 -5.16 -18.01 10.90
CA TYR A 283 -5.57 -18.79 9.73
C TYR A 283 -5.02 -20.22 9.78
N LEU A 284 -3.73 -20.38 10.11
CA LEU A 284 -3.11 -21.71 10.22
C LEU A 284 -3.70 -22.56 11.33
N ARG A 285 -4.07 -21.98 12.48
CA ARG A 285 -4.71 -22.71 13.58
C ARG A 285 -6.09 -23.23 13.19
N ASN A 286 -6.87 -22.41 12.49
CA ASN A 286 -8.25 -22.75 12.12
C ASN A 286 -8.36 -23.60 10.84
N LYS A 287 -7.31 -23.67 10.00
CA LYS A 287 -7.28 -24.56 8.82
C LYS A 287 -7.04 -26.04 9.19
N ILE A 288 -6.52 -26.31 10.39
CA ILE A 288 -6.22 -27.66 10.90
C ILE A 288 -7.40 -28.21 11.74
N SER A 289 -8.50 -27.46 11.84
CA SER A 289 -9.76 -27.86 12.49
C SER A 289 -10.79 -28.25 11.42
#